data_AF-A0A1B6ILI6-F1
#
_entry.id   AF-A0A1B6ILI6-F1
#
_cell.length_a   1.000
_cell.length_b   1.000
_cell.length_c   1.000
_cell.angle_alpha   90.00
_cell.angle_beta   90.00
_cell.angle_gamma   90.00
#
_symmetry.space_group_name_H-M   'P 1'
#
loop_
_entity.id
_entity.type
_entity.pdbx_description
1 polymer ?
#
loop_
_entity_poly.entity_id
_entity_poly.type
_entity_poly.pdbx_seq_one_letter_code
_entity_poly.pdbx_strand_id
1 'polypeptide(L)'
;TGERKRRPRGDRKSQEMTMHLRQALTAAIRTELYPRSQIDIFLEVLQADGGNYCACVNAATLALIDAGIPIREFVVACTASLTGGDNCMPLVDISHLEETSGGSNLTVAAMPISGQVVLMDMSQRFHLDHLKKVMDCAMQGCRDVYEILDRALREYLTEVGSSSAWGSVDISTQRILQVVEPNTEDT
;
A
#
# COMPACT_ATOMS: atom_id res chain seq x y z
N THR A 1 7.87 -8.79 29.81
CA THR A 1 6.63 -8.88 30.62
C THR A 1 5.48 -9.13 29.66
N GLY A 2 4.89 -10.32 29.67
CA GLY A 2 3.64 -10.61 28.92
C GLY A 2 3.78 -10.82 27.41
N GLU A 3 4.66 -11.72 26.94
CA GLU A 3 4.65 -12.16 25.55
C GLU A 3 3.37 -12.98 25.31
N ARG A 4 2.33 -12.30 24.81
CA ARG A 4 1.05 -12.90 24.49
C ARG A 4 1.24 -13.79 23.27
N LYS A 5 1.60 -15.06 23.52
CA LYS A 5 1.71 -16.12 22.50
C LYS A 5 0.39 -16.19 21.72
N ARG A 6 0.32 -15.49 20.58
CA ARG A 6 -0.85 -15.51 19.70
C ARG A 6 -1.08 -16.96 19.30
N ARG A 7 -2.33 -17.41 19.43
CA ARG A 7 -2.66 -18.78 19.05
C ARG A 7 -2.53 -18.87 17.52
N PRO A 8 -1.89 -19.91 16.97
CA PRO A 8 -1.69 -20.02 15.52
C PRO A 8 -2.99 -20.23 14.73
N ARG A 9 -4.12 -20.49 15.41
CA ARG A 9 -5.44 -20.64 14.79
C ARG A 9 -6.42 -19.55 15.22
N GLY A 10 -6.85 -18.76 14.25
CA GLY A 10 -8.15 -18.06 14.30
C GLY A 10 -8.19 -16.77 15.11
N ASP A 11 -7.14 -15.96 15.12
CA ASP A 11 -7.27 -14.59 15.63
C ASP A 11 -8.23 -13.81 14.73
N ARG A 12 -9.36 -13.38 15.29
CA ARG A 12 -10.38 -12.62 14.55
C ARG A 12 -9.79 -11.37 13.87
N LYS A 13 -8.88 -10.67 14.56
CA LYS A 13 -8.17 -9.51 14.01
C LYS A 13 -7.31 -9.85 12.80
N SER A 14 -6.65 -11.02 12.77
CA SER A 14 -5.85 -11.41 11.61
C SER A 14 -6.75 -11.80 10.44
N GLN A 15 -7.88 -12.46 10.69
CA GLN A 15 -8.87 -12.75 9.64
C GLN A 15 -9.45 -11.48 9.02
N GLU A 16 -9.82 -10.49 9.84
CA GLU A 16 -10.29 -9.18 9.37
C GLU A 16 -9.22 -8.48 8.52
N MET A 17 -7.97 -8.46 9.00
CA MET A 17 -6.83 -7.91 8.26
C MET A 17 -6.59 -8.63 6.92
N THR A 18 -6.68 -9.96 6.90
CA THR A 18 -6.58 -10.76 5.66
C THR A 18 -7.69 -10.42 4.68
N MET A 19 -8.94 -10.23 5.15
CA MET A 19 -10.06 -9.85 4.28
C MET A 19 -9.81 -8.47 3.64
N HIS A 20 -9.37 -7.50 4.42
CA HIS A 20 -9.04 -6.15 3.95
C HIS A 20 -7.87 -6.15 2.96
N LEU A 21 -6.83 -6.92 3.25
CA LEU A 21 -5.66 -7.03 2.38
C LEU A 21 -6.01 -7.73 1.07
N ARG A 22 -6.81 -8.80 1.11
CA ARG A 22 -7.32 -9.47 -0.10
C ARG A 22 -8.14 -8.51 -0.95
N GLN A 23 -9.04 -7.73 -0.35
CA GLN A 23 -9.85 -6.74 -1.07
C GLN A 23 -8.96 -5.68 -1.73
N ALA A 24 -7.98 -5.15 -1.00
CA ALA A 24 -7.09 -4.11 -1.51
C ALA A 24 -6.24 -4.61 -2.70
N LEU A 25 -5.62 -5.78 -2.56
CA LEU A 25 -4.77 -6.34 -3.61
C LEU A 25 -5.57 -6.83 -4.83
N THR A 26 -6.79 -7.34 -4.63
CA THR A 26 -7.65 -7.76 -5.75
C THR A 26 -8.04 -6.57 -6.63
N ALA A 27 -8.22 -5.37 -6.04
CA ALA A 27 -8.49 -4.16 -6.81
C ALA A 27 -7.31 -3.74 -7.70
N ALA A 28 -6.09 -3.96 -7.21
CA ALA A 28 -4.86 -3.57 -7.91
C ALA A 28 -4.36 -4.62 -8.92
N ILE A 29 -4.54 -5.92 -8.65
CA ILE A 29 -4.07 -6.99 -9.54
C ILE A 29 -4.99 -7.12 -10.76
N ARG A 30 -4.40 -7.30 -11.95
CA ARG A 30 -5.15 -7.60 -13.17
C ARG A 30 -5.49 -9.09 -13.24
N THR A 31 -6.50 -9.50 -12.49
CA THR A 31 -6.97 -10.89 -12.42
C THR A 31 -7.43 -11.44 -13.78
N GLU A 32 -7.86 -10.57 -14.69
CA GLU A 32 -8.25 -10.90 -16.07
C GLU A 32 -7.13 -11.61 -16.86
N LEU A 33 -5.86 -11.33 -16.53
CA LEU A 33 -4.71 -11.91 -17.20
C LEU A 33 -4.39 -13.34 -16.72
N TYR A 34 -5.00 -13.78 -15.61
CA TYR A 34 -4.70 -15.05 -14.93
C TYR A 34 -5.95 -15.93 -14.70
N PRO A 35 -6.71 -16.30 -15.74
CA PRO A 35 -7.98 -17.03 -15.58
C PRO A 35 -7.83 -18.48 -15.06
N ARG A 36 -6.62 -19.06 -15.09
CA ARG A 36 -6.32 -20.44 -14.62
C ARG A 36 -5.18 -20.50 -13.62
N SER A 37 -4.84 -19.38 -12.99
CA SER A 37 -3.75 -19.31 -12.02
C SER A 37 -4.28 -18.95 -10.65
N GLN A 38 -3.62 -19.45 -9.63
CA GLN A 38 -3.86 -19.09 -8.24
C GLN A 38 -2.68 -18.26 -7.75
N ILE A 39 -2.98 -17.09 -7.18
CA ILE A 39 -1.98 -16.20 -6.58
C ILE A 39 -2.18 -16.27 -5.08
N ASP A 40 -1.22 -16.92 -4.40
CA ASP A 40 -1.22 -17.04 -2.95
C ASP A 40 -0.16 -16.10 -2.36
N ILE A 41 -0.59 -15.21 -1.47
CA ILE A 41 0.26 -14.20 -0.85
C ILE A 41 0.37 -14.54 0.64
N PHE A 42 1.60 -14.84 1.08
CA PHE A 42 1.90 -15.15 2.48
C PHE A 42 2.62 -13.96 3.11
N LEU A 43 2.11 -13.50 4.25
CA LEU A 43 2.66 -12.38 5.00
C LEU A 43 2.96 -12.83 6.41
N GLU A 44 4.22 -12.68 6.82
CA GLU A 44 4.68 -12.99 8.16
C GLU A 44 5.16 -11.72 8.85
N VAL A 45 4.48 -11.35 9.93
CA VAL A 45 4.86 -10.18 10.73
C VAL A 45 5.87 -10.62 11.79
N LEU A 46 7.14 -10.32 11.54
CA LEU A 46 8.23 -10.64 12.47
C LEU A 46 8.20 -9.75 13.72
N GLN A 47 7.92 -8.46 13.52
CA GLN A 47 7.82 -7.46 14.58
C GLN A 47 6.62 -6.57 14.32
N ALA A 48 5.91 -6.22 15.39
CA ALA A 48 4.70 -5.41 15.33
C ALA A 48 4.81 -4.26 16.33
N ASP A 49 4.91 -3.03 15.82
CA ASP A 49 4.96 -1.80 16.63
C ASP A 49 3.99 -0.72 16.12
N GLY A 50 2.77 -1.15 15.79
CA GLY A 50 1.77 -0.29 15.13
C GLY A 50 1.81 -0.45 13.61
N GLY A 51 0.79 0.05 12.93
CA GLY A 51 0.76 0.08 11.47
C GLY A 51 0.85 -1.27 10.74
N ASN A 52 0.62 -2.41 11.42
CA ASN A 52 0.82 -3.75 10.85
C ASN A 52 0.12 -3.96 9.49
N TYR A 53 -1.11 -3.46 9.35
CA TYR A 53 -1.84 -3.56 8.08
C TYR A 53 -1.14 -2.78 6.96
N CYS A 54 -0.70 -1.56 7.26
CA CYS A 54 -0.02 -0.70 6.30
C CYS A 54 1.30 -1.32 5.82
N ALA A 55 2.10 -1.82 6.77
CA ALA A 55 3.33 -2.54 6.46
C ALA A 55 3.06 -3.78 5.59
N CYS A 56 2.03 -4.56 5.92
CA CYS A 56 1.62 -5.74 5.14
C CYS A 56 1.21 -5.40 3.70
N VAL A 57 0.44 -4.31 3.50
CA VAL A 57 0.03 -3.87 2.15
C VAL A 57 1.25 -3.44 1.33
N ASN A 58 2.11 -2.61 1.91
CA ASN A 58 3.31 -2.10 1.23
C ASN A 58 4.29 -3.24 0.88
N ALA A 59 4.47 -4.20 1.79
CA ALA A 59 5.29 -5.38 1.55
C ALA A 59 4.66 -6.28 0.46
N ALA A 60 3.34 -6.47 0.48
CA ALA A 60 2.66 -7.28 -0.52
C ALA A 60 2.77 -6.67 -1.92
N THR A 61 2.67 -5.34 -2.06
CA THR A 61 2.81 -4.70 -3.38
C THR A 61 4.22 -4.81 -3.93
N LEU A 62 5.24 -4.63 -3.10
CA LEU A 62 6.62 -4.91 -3.52
C LEU A 62 6.81 -6.38 -3.93
N ALA A 63 6.27 -7.32 -3.15
CA ALA A 63 6.39 -8.75 -3.45
C ALA A 63 5.69 -9.14 -4.77
N LEU A 64 4.55 -8.52 -5.09
CA LEU A 64 3.86 -8.74 -6.37
C LEU A 64 4.70 -8.24 -7.55
N ILE A 65 5.39 -7.11 -7.39
CA ILE A 65 6.25 -6.55 -8.42
C ILE A 65 7.49 -7.43 -8.62
N ASP A 66 8.14 -7.85 -7.55
CA ASP A 66 9.30 -8.74 -7.59
C ASP A 66 8.94 -10.11 -8.22
N ALA A 67 7.74 -10.62 -7.92
CA ALA A 67 7.21 -11.84 -8.54
C ALA A 67 6.80 -11.66 -10.02
N GLY A 68 6.83 -10.44 -10.57
CA GLY A 68 6.45 -10.15 -11.95
C GLY A 68 4.95 -10.25 -12.22
N ILE A 69 4.11 -10.08 -11.19
CA ILE A 69 2.65 -10.10 -11.34
C ILE A 69 2.18 -8.71 -11.83
N PRO A 70 1.48 -8.61 -12.97
CA PRO A 70 0.96 -7.36 -13.49
C PRO A 70 -0.12 -6.77 -12.57
N ILE A 71 0.28 -5.70 -11.91
CA ILE A 71 -0.58 -4.79 -11.13
C ILE A 71 -0.93 -3.57 -12.00
N ARG A 72 -2.11 -2.98 -11.75
CA ARG A 72 -2.51 -1.71 -12.37
C ARG A 72 -1.68 -0.56 -11.85
N GLU A 73 -1.48 -0.53 -10.54
CA GLU A 73 -0.81 0.54 -9.82
C GLU A 73 -0.28 0.02 -8.47
N PHE A 74 0.63 0.77 -7.86
CA PHE A 74 1.03 0.56 -6.48
C PHE A 74 -0.16 0.78 -5.55
N VAL A 75 -0.31 -0.11 -4.58
CA VAL A 75 -1.17 0.13 -3.41
C VAL A 75 -0.25 0.45 -2.27
N VAL A 76 -0.44 1.64 -1.70
CA VAL A 76 0.28 2.09 -0.52
C VAL A 76 -0.71 2.36 0.58
N ALA A 77 -0.39 1.91 1.77
CA ALA A 77 -1.19 2.16 2.95
C ALA A 77 -0.40 2.91 3.99
N CYS A 78 -1.11 3.82 4.65
CA CYS A 78 -0.58 4.63 5.73
C CYS A 78 -1.66 4.81 6.82
N THR A 79 -1.21 4.89 8.07
CA THR A 79 -2.08 5.17 9.21
C THR A 79 -1.87 6.60 9.64
N ALA A 80 -2.96 7.31 9.93
CA ALA A 80 -2.92 8.64 10.51
C ALA A 80 -3.75 8.70 11.78
N SER A 81 -3.27 9.41 12.80
CA SER A 81 -4.05 9.70 14.01
C SER A 81 -4.21 11.17 14.25
N LEU A 82 -5.23 11.48 15.04
CA LEU A 82 -5.37 12.77 15.68
C LEU A 82 -5.09 12.62 17.17
N THR A 83 -4.06 13.31 17.65
CA THR A 83 -3.77 13.43 19.08
C THR A 83 -4.68 14.49 19.70
N GLY A 84 -5.41 14.11 20.75
CA GLY A 84 -6.27 15.01 21.52
C GLY A 84 -5.47 15.90 22.47
N GLY A 85 -4.83 16.94 21.92
CA GLY A 85 -4.27 18.06 22.68
C GLY A 85 -4.75 19.39 22.11
N ASP A 86 -4.44 20.51 22.80
CA ASP A 86 -4.85 21.87 22.40
C ASP A 86 -4.45 22.22 20.95
N ASN A 87 -3.41 21.57 20.42
CA ASN A 87 -3.03 21.60 19.02
C ASN A 87 -3.49 20.29 18.35
N CYS A 88 -4.68 20.28 17.75
CA CYS A 88 -5.20 19.19 16.91
C CYS A 88 -4.32 18.95 15.67
N MET A 89 -3.13 18.41 15.85
CA MET A 89 -2.19 18.11 14.78
C MET A 89 -2.32 16.63 14.37
N PRO A 90 -2.54 16.33 13.08
CA PRO A 90 -2.54 14.96 12.60
C PRO A 90 -1.12 14.40 12.58
N LEU A 91 -0.96 13.18 13.09
CA LEU A 91 0.27 12.41 13.04
C LEU A 91 0.14 11.30 12.00
N VAL A 92 1.18 11.08 11.22
CA VAL A 92 1.28 10.03 10.20
C VAL A 92 2.22 8.94 10.73
N ASP A 93 1.93 7.67 10.41
CA ASP A 93 2.66 6.48 10.84
C ASP A 93 2.74 6.31 12.37
N ILE A 94 1.59 5.97 12.94
CA ILE A 94 1.40 5.90 14.38
C ILE A 94 1.99 4.60 14.94
N SER A 95 2.74 4.73 16.03
CA SER A 95 3.25 3.60 16.82
C SER A 95 2.17 2.96 17.71
N HIS A 96 2.42 1.74 18.18
CA HIS A 96 1.50 1.04 19.09
C HIS A 96 1.26 1.81 20.40
N LEU A 97 2.27 2.52 20.90
CA LEU A 97 2.16 3.32 22.12
C LEU A 97 1.22 4.51 21.94
N GLU A 98 1.29 5.17 20.80
CA GLU A 98 0.44 6.32 20.46
C GLU A 98 -1.02 5.90 20.20
N GLU A 99 -1.22 4.74 19.55
CA GLU A 99 -2.55 4.13 19.42
C GLU A 99 -3.17 3.83 20.79
N THR A 100 -2.37 3.31 21.73
CA THR A 100 -2.85 2.99 23.08
C THR A 100 -3.10 4.25 23.92
N SER A 101 -2.44 5.36 23.60
CA SER A 101 -2.53 6.63 24.35
C SER A 101 -3.84 7.39 24.12
N GLY A 102 -4.77 6.84 23.32
CA GLY A 102 -6.11 7.39 23.12
C GLY A 102 -6.27 8.27 21.89
N GLY A 103 -5.35 8.16 20.92
CA GLY A 103 -5.49 8.79 19.60
C GLY A 103 -6.55 8.11 18.75
N SER A 104 -7.29 8.91 17.98
CA SER A 104 -8.22 8.39 16.98
C SER A 104 -7.45 7.95 15.74
N ASN A 105 -7.61 6.70 15.32
CA ASN A 105 -6.81 6.09 14.26
C ASN A 105 -7.64 5.89 12.99
N LEU A 106 -7.07 6.35 11.88
CA LEU A 106 -7.56 6.19 10.52
C LEU A 106 -6.49 5.45 9.70
N THR A 107 -6.85 4.31 9.14
CA THR A 107 -6.01 3.55 8.22
C THR A 107 -6.51 3.76 6.80
N VAL A 108 -5.65 4.19 5.89
CA VAL A 108 -6.00 4.42 4.49
C VAL A 108 -5.08 3.60 3.60
N ALA A 109 -5.66 2.82 2.69
CA ALA A 109 -4.95 2.21 1.57
C ALA A 109 -5.39 2.90 0.27
N ALA A 110 -4.44 3.47 -0.45
CA ALA A 110 -4.69 4.25 -1.65
C ALA A 110 -3.74 3.86 -2.79
N MET A 111 -4.19 4.17 -3.99
CA MET A 111 -3.40 4.14 -5.21
C MET A 111 -2.89 5.58 -5.45
N PRO A 112 -1.58 5.86 -5.28
CA PRO A 112 -1.06 7.22 -5.19
C PRO A 112 -1.06 8.01 -6.52
N ILE A 113 -0.96 7.32 -7.66
CA ILE A 113 -0.98 7.88 -9.02
C ILE A 113 -2.41 8.24 -9.44
N SER A 114 -3.36 7.32 -9.27
CA SER A 114 -4.78 7.60 -9.58
C SER A 114 -5.51 8.40 -8.49
N GLY A 115 -4.94 8.49 -7.29
CA GLY A 115 -5.53 9.15 -6.13
C GLY A 115 -6.76 8.44 -5.58
N GLN A 116 -7.00 7.18 -5.98
CA GLN A 116 -8.17 6.42 -5.56
C GLN A 116 -7.90 5.74 -4.22
N VAL A 117 -8.83 5.89 -3.28
CA VAL A 117 -8.81 5.17 -2.00
C VAL A 117 -9.45 3.80 -2.20
N VAL A 118 -8.68 2.76 -1.95
CA VAL A 118 -9.12 1.36 -2.09
C VAL A 118 -9.79 0.88 -0.82
N LEU A 119 -9.22 1.24 0.33
CA LEU A 119 -9.74 0.86 1.63
C LEU A 119 -9.52 1.99 2.63
N MET A 120 -10.52 2.18 3.48
CA MET A 120 -10.45 3.09 4.61
C MET A 120 -11.05 2.38 5.82
N ASP A 121 -10.28 2.32 6.90
CA ASP A 121 -10.72 1.73 8.17
C ASP A 121 -10.55 2.73 9.30
N MET A 122 -11.56 2.82 10.16
CA MET A 122 -11.64 3.75 11.28
C MET A 122 -11.89 2.95 12.55
N SER A 123 -10.89 2.88 13.42
CA SER A 123 -11.03 2.17 14.70
C SER A 123 -11.76 2.99 15.77
N GLN A 124 -11.79 4.32 15.62
CA GLN A 124 -12.38 5.24 16.60
C GLN A 124 -13.29 6.29 15.95
N ARG A 125 -14.07 6.99 16.78
CA ARG A 125 -15.00 8.02 16.31
C ARG A 125 -14.25 9.31 15.98
N PHE A 126 -14.50 9.83 14.78
CA PHE A 126 -14.00 11.12 14.34
C PHE A 126 -15.12 12.16 14.26
N HIS A 127 -14.81 13.38 14.66
CA HIS A 127 -15.61 14.54 14.25
C HIS A 127 -15.38 14.82 12.77
N LEU A 128 -16.45 15.10 12.03
CA LEU A 128 -16.41 15.33 10.57
C LEU A 128 -15.45 16.45 10.17
N ASP A 129 -15.30 17.47 11.02
CA ASP A 129 -14.43 18.62 10.78
C ASP A 129 -12.94 18.25 10.79
N HIS A 130 -12.58 17.24 11.57
CA HIS A 130 -11.20 16.76 11.68
C HIS A 130 -10.91 15.60 10.71
N LEU A 131 -11.94 14.80 10.37
CA LEU A 131 -11.79 13.65 9.49
C LEU A 131 -11.16 14.03 8.14
N LYS A 132 -11.61 15.12 7.52
CA LYS A 132 -11.04 15.60 6.25
C LYS A 132 -9.56 15.92 6.36
N LYS A 133 -9.16 16.63 7.42
CA LYS A 133 -7.75 17.00 7.66
C LYS A 133 -6.88 15.75 7.85
N VAL A 134 -7.35 14.78 8.63
CA VAL A 134 -6.62 13.53 8.89
C VAL A 134 -6.51 12.69 7.62
N MET A 135 -7.58 12.64 6.82
CA MET A 135 -7.59 11.94 5.54
C MET A 135 -6.62 12.56 4.54
N ASP A 136 -6.59 13.88 4.42
CA ASP A 136 -5.66 14.59 3.53
C ASP A 136 -4.20 14.35 3.96
N CYS A 137 -3.92 14.37 5.27
CA CYS A 137 -2.60 14.03 5.80
C CYS A 137 -2.22 12.56 5.56
N ALA A 138 -3.17 11.62 5.71
CA ALA A 138 -2.94 10.22 5.41
C ALA A 138 -2.64 10.00 3.91
N MET A 139 -3.38 10.68 3.03
CA MET A 139 -3.15 10.64 1.58
C MET A 139 -1.78 11.21 1.20
N GLN A 140 -1.35 12.29 1.86
CA GLN A 140 0.00 12.82 1.66
C GLN A 140 1.06 11.83 2.15
N GLY A 141 0.87 11.22 3.33
CA GLY A 141 1.74 10.15 3.83
C GLY A 141 1.86 8.97 2.87
N CYS A 142 0.76 8.54 2.25
CA CYS A 142 0.79 7.50 1.22
C CYS A 142 1.64 7.88 0.00
N ARG A 143 1.65 9.16 -0.41
CA ARG A 143 2.50 9.65 -1.50
C ARG A 143 3.97 9.66 -1.12
N ASP A 144 4.28 10.12 0.08
CA ASP A 144 5.66 10.17 0.58
C ASP A 144 6.24 8.74 0.70
N VAL A 145 5.45 7.79 1.22
CA VAL A 145 5.83 6.37 1.27
C VAL A 145 5.98 5.79 -0.14
N TYR A 146 5.09 6.14 -1.08
CA TYR A 146 5.21 5.71 -2.47
C TYR A 146 6.54 6.16 -3.11
N GLU A 147 6.97 7.40 -2.90
CA GLU A 147 8.24 7.90 -3.44
C GLU A 147 9.44 7.12 -2.88
N ILE A 148 9.39 6.73 -1.61
CA ILE A 148 10.43 5.92 -0.97
C ILE A 148 10.44 4.51 -1.56
N LEU A 149 9.27 3.89 -1.73
CA LEU A 149 9.15 2.55 -2.30
C LEU A 149 9.58 2.51 -3.76
N ASP A 150 9.18 3.49 -4.57
CA ASP A 150 9.57 3.59 -5.99
C ASP A 150 11.08 3.77 -6.14
N ARG A 151 11.70 4.60 -5.28
CA ARG A 151 13.16 4.76 -5.26
C ARG A 151 13.86 3.43 -4.92
N ALA A 152 13.45 2.77 -3.84
CA ALA A 152 14.04 1.50 -3.42
C ALA A 152 13.89 0.41 -4.49
N LEU A 153 12.72 0.34 -5.14
CA LEU A 153 12.48 -0.59 -6.23
C LEU A 153 13.39 -0.31 -7.43
N ARG A 154 13.56 0.96 -7.83
CA ARG A 154 14.45 1.32 -8.93
C ARG A 154 15.88 0.92 -8.65
N GLU A 155 16.38 1.20 -7.45
CA GLU A 155 17.72 0.80 -7.02
C GLU A 155 17.90 -0.72 -7.09
N TYR A 156 16.95 -1.48 -6.53
CA TYR A 156 16.94 -2.94 -6.60
C TYR A 156 16.93 -3.47 -8.05
N LEU A 157 16.08 -2.92 -8.91
CA LEU A 157 16.01 -3.32 -10.32
C LEU A 157 17.31 -3.00 -11.07
N THR A 158 18.01 -1.91 -10.74
CA THR A 158 19.32 -1.63 -11.34
C THR A 158 20.37 -2.64 -10.89
N GLU A 159 20.38 -3.06 -9.62
CA GLU A 159 21.34 -4.03 -9.09
C GLU A 159 21.10 -5.44 -9.67
N VAL A 160 19.85 -5.90 -9.68
CA VAL A 160 19.45 -7.19 -10.25
C VAL A 160 19.64 -7.21 -11.77
N GLY A 161 19.29 -6.12 -12.45
CA GLY A 161 19.50 -5.94 -13.89
C GLY A 161 20.98 -5.79 -14.29
N SER A 162 21.86 -5.45 -13.36
CA SER A 162 23.32 -5.45 -13.59
C SER A 162 23.91 -6.86 -13.48
N SER A 163 23.36 -7.68 -12.58
CA SER A 163 23.85 -9.03 -12.28
C SER A 163 23.33 -10.08 -13.25
N SER A 164 22.09 -9.88 -13.75
CA SER A 164 21.56 -10.61 -14.89
C SER A 164 21.87 -9.80 -16.14
N ALA A 165 22.72 -10.30 -17.04
CA ALA A 165 23.22 -9.57 -18.21
C ALA A 165 22.15 -9.32 -19.31
N TRP A 166 20.96 -8.83 -18.94
CA TRP A 166 19.86 -8.45 -19.81
C TRP A 166 19.54 -6.96 -19.63
N GLY A 167 20.25 -6.12 -20.39
CA GLY A 167 19.76 -4.82 -20.83
C GLY A 167 19.90 -3.68 -19.83
N SER A 168 20.88 -2.81 -20.05
CA SER A 168 20.83 -1.41 -19.61
C SER A 168 19.58 -0.75 -20.19
N VAL A 169 18.51 -0.61 -19.40
CA VAL A 169 17.35 0.20 -19.77
C VAL A 169 17.58 1.62 -19.26
N ASP A 170 17.96 2.51 -20.18
CA ASP A 170 17.94 3.95 -19.94
C ASP A 170 16.48 4.40 -19.75
N ILE A 171 16.14 4.80 -18.52
CA ILE A 171 14.79 5.19 -18.07
C ILE A 171 14.36 6.59 -18.59
N SER A 172 15.08 7.18 -19.54
CA SER A 172 14.80 8.53 -20.06
C SER A 172 13.67 8.59 -21.12
N THR A 173 13.07 7.46 -21.52
CA THR A 173 12.17 7.43 -22.70
C THR A 173 10.78 6.85 -22.41
N GLN A 174 10.04 7.42 -21.45
CA GLN A 174 8.58 7.17 -21.31
C GLN A 174 7.73 8.40 -21.68
N ARG A 175 8.06 9.04 -22.81
CA ARG A 175 7.15 9.90 -23.57
C ARG A 175 6.84 9.30 -24.94
N ILE A 176 6.43 8.02 -24.98
CA ILE A 176 5.93 7.39 -26.20
C ILE A 176 4.60 6.69 -25.90
N LEU A 177 3.57 7.50 -25.65
CA LEU A 177 2.16 7.13 -25.86
C LEU A 177 1.43 8.35 -26.47
N GLN A 178 1.95 8.84 -27.59
CA GLN A 178 1.16 9.58 -28.58
C GLN A 178 1.77 9.32 -29.95
N VAL A 179 1.36 8.23 -30.61
CA VAL A 179 0.99 8.17 -32.03
C VAL A 179 0.20 6.87 -32.21
N VAL A 180 -1.13 6.98 -32.15
CA VAL A 180 -2.02 6.00 -32.82
C VAL A 180 -2.71 6.79 -33.91
N GLU A 181 -2.28 6.57 -35.15
CA GLU A 181 -3.11 6.48 -36.35
C GLU A 181 -2.20 6.01 -37.50
N PRO A 182 -2.67 5.08 -38.33
CA PRO A 182 -3.32 5.55 -39.55
C PRO A 182 -4.65 4.85 -39.85
N ASN A 183 -5.62 5.65 -40.27
CA ASN A 183 -6.75 5.21 -41.08
C ASN A 183 -6.24 4.53 -42.36
N THR A 184 -6.73 3.32 -42.62
CA THR A 184 -6.72 2.71 -43.96
C THR A 184 -8.14 2.74 -44.50
N GLU A 185 -8.41 3.68 -45.40
CA GLU A 185 -9.40 3.51 -46.46
C GLU A 185 -8.83 2.52 -47.48
N ASP A 186 -9.61 1.48 -47.82
CA ASP A 186 -9.83 0.96 -49.18
C ASP A 186 -10.43 -0.46 -49.11
N THR A 187 -11.77 -0.54 -49.23
CA THR A 187 -12.52 -1.14 -50.36
C THR A 187 -14.01 -0.97 -50.12
#